data_AF-A0A6I3EBG0-F1
#
_entry.id   AF-A0A6I3EBG0-F1
#
_cell.length_a   1.000
_cell.length_b   1.000
_cell.length_c   1.000
_cell.angle_alpha   90.00
_cell.angle_beta   90.00
_cell.angle_gamma   90.00
#
_symmetry.space_group_name_H-M   'P 1'
#
loop_
_entity.id
_entity.type
_entity.pdbx_description
1 polymer ?
#
loop_
_entity_poly.entity_id
_entity_poly.type
_entity_poly.pdbx_seq_one_letter_code
_entity_poly.pdbx_strand_id
1 'polypeptide(L)' 'MGNVRANNSETSCWSVIGGNVYNLTQWINSHPGGPARIRALCGTDGTSSFSAQHGSRGSPTSTLANYLLGPLIKG' A
#
# COMPACT_ATOMS: atom_id res chain seq x y z
N MET A 1 13.29 2.37 -2.08
CA MET A 1 12.72 1.03 -1.82
C MET A 1 13.25 0.31 -0.58
N GLY A 2 14.43 0.67 -0.02
CA GLY A 2 14.98 -0.03 1.15
C GLY A 2 14.02 -0.09 2.35
N ASN A 3 13.49 1.06 2.78
CA ASN A 3 12.52 1.12 3.87
C ASN A 3 11.24 0.34 3.57
N VAL A 4 10.75 0.36 2.32
CA VAL A 4 9.56 -0.41 1.93
C VAL A 4 9.81 -1.89 2.13
N ARG A 5 10.91 -2.44 1.56
CA ARG A 5 11.26 -3.86 1.70
C ARG A 5 11.49 -4.32 3.14
N ALA A 6 11.96 -3.43 4.01
CA ALA A 6 12.14 -3.73 5.44
C ALA A 6 10.80 -3.82 6.21
N ASN A 7 9.73 -3.22 5.68
CA ASN A 7 8.39 -3.24 6.24
C ASN A 7 7.49 -4.17 5.40
N ASN A 8 7.80 -5.47 5.45
CA ASN A 8 7.21 -6.53 4.63
C ASN A 8 6.39 -7.56 5.41
N SER A 9 5.92 -7.23 6.62
CA SER A 9 5.17 -8.15 7.49
C SER A 9 3.80 -7.59 7.85
N GLU A 10 2.92 -8.41 8.43
CA GLU A 10 1.61 -7.95 8.88
C GLU A 10 1.68 -6.92 10.02
N THR A 11 2.73 -6.98 10.83
CA THR A 11 2.97 -6.05 11.94
C THR A 11 3.72 -4.79 11.52
N SER A 12 4.30 -4.79 10.31
CA SER A 12 4.85 -3.60 9.67
C SER A 12 4.76 -3.73 8.16
N CYS A 13 3.68 -3.22 7.58
CA CYS A 13 3.32 -3.42 6.18
C CYS A 13 3.34 -2.11 5.41
N TRP A 14 4.37 -1.89 4.61
CA TRP A 14 4.45 -0.72 3.71
C TRP A 14 4.38 -1.16 2.25
N SER A 15 3.79 -0.33 1.39
CA SER A 15 3.76 -0.59 -0.05
C SER A 15 3.90 0.69 -0.84
N VAL A 16 4.42 0.58 -2.07
CA VAL A 16 4.41 1.67 -3.04
C VAL A 16 3.16 1.59 -3.91
N ILE A 17 2.46 2.71 -4.08
CA ILE A 17 1.36 2.84 -5.03
C ILE A 17 1.50 4.19 -5.74
N GLY A 18 1.63 4.16 -7.07
CA GLY A 18 1.74 5.38 -7.87
C GLY A 18 2.95 6.25 -7.50
N GLY A 19 4.07 5.63 -7.10
CA GLY A 19 5.29 6.34 -6.69
C GLY A 19 5.28 6.92 -5.28
N ASN A 20 4.22 6.70 -4.49
CA ASN A 20 4.13 7.09 -3.09
C ASN A 20 4.21 5.87 -2.17
N VAL A 21 4.73 6.05 -0.96
CA VAL A 21 4.84 5.02 0.08
C VAL A 21 3.67 5.15 1.06
N TYR A 22 3.04 4.04 1.39
CA TYR A 22 1.93 3.97 2.33
C TYR A 22 2.21 2.97 3.44
N ASN A 23 1.87 3.33 4.68
CA ASN A 23 1.85 2.41 5.81
C ASN A 23 0.46 1.77 5.95
N LEU A 24 0.30 0.56 5.43
CA LEU A 24 -0.97 -0.15 5.37
C LEU A 24 -1.23 -1.04 6.59
N THR A 25 -0.34 -1.04 7.59
CA THR A 25 -0.41 -1.95 8.76
C THR A 25 -1.78 -1.95 9.42
N GLN A 26 -2.34 -0.77 9.72
CA GLN A 26 -3.65 -0.64 10.36
C GLN A 26 -4.82 -0.88 9.40
N TRP A 27 -4.57 -0.90 8.09
CA TRP A 27 -5.62 -1.08 7.07
C TRP A 27 -5.89 -2.55 6.75
N ILE A 28 -4.97 -3.46 7.07
CA ILE A 28 -5.05 -4.89 6.72
C ILE A 28 -6.43 -5.48 7.04
N ASN A 29 -6.89 -5.35 8.27
CA ASN A 29 -8.14 -5.99 8.72
C ASN A 29 -9.40 -5.21 8.34
N SER A 30 -9.26 -3.94 7.92
CA SER A 30 -10.38 -3.08 7.54
C SER A 30 -10.60 -3.03 6.03
N HIS A 31 -9.70 -3.63 5.24
CA HIS A 31 -9.81 -3.65 3.79
C HIS A 31 -11.03 -4.49 3.32
N PRO A 32 -12.00 -3.89 2.60
CA PRO A 32 -13.20 -4.61 2.16
C PRO A 32 -12.94 -5.80 1.23
N GLY A 33 -11.84 -5.77 0.45
CA GLY A 33 -11.41 -6.88 -0.40
C GLY A 33 -10.69 -8.01 0.36
N GLY A 34 -10.62 -7.91 1.70
CA GLY A 34 -10.01 -8.87 2.59
C GLY A 34 -8.53 -8.59 2.91
N PRO A 35 -8.05 -9.05 4.08
CA PRO A 35 -6.70 -8.76 4.57
C PRO A 35 -5.59 -9.39 3.72
N ALA A 36 -5.85 -10.54 3.12
CA ALA A 36 -4.87 -11.26 2.28
C ALA A 36 -4.35 -10.40 1.10
N ARG A 37 -5.19 -9.51 0.56
CA ARG A 37 -4.77 -8.60 -0.53
C ARG A 37 -3.76 -7.57 -0.05
N ILE A 38 -3.92 -7.03 1.15
CA ILE A 38 -2.98 -6.05 1.72
C ILE A 38 -1.68 -6.74 2.14
N ARG A 39 -1.79 -7.92 2.77
CA ARG A 39 -0.62 -8.73 3.17
C ARG A 39 0.31 -9.04 2.00
N ALA A 40 -0.27 -9.36 0.83
CA ALA A 40 0.50 -9.61 -0.39
C ALA A 40 1.24 -8.37 -0.92
N LEU A 41 0.89 -7.16 -0.49
CA LEU A 41 1.54 -5.92 -0.91
C LEU A 41 2.68 -5.49 0.03
N CYS A 42 2.77 -6.04 1.23
CA CYS A 42 3.77 -5.63 2.21
C CYS A 42 5.19 -5.81 1.64
N GLY A 43 5.99 -4.75 1.65
CA GLY A 43 7.35 -4.75 1.12
C GLY A 43 7.47 -4.56 -0.39
N THR A 44 6.37 -4.36 -1.12
CA THR A 44 6.35 -4.37 -2.59
C THR A 44 5.90 -3.06 -3.21
N ASP A 45 6.12 -2.92 -4.52
CA ASP A 45 5.37 -1.96 -5.35
C ASP A 45 4.05 -2.60 -5.78
N GLY A 46 2.96 -2.14 -5.17
CA GLY A 46 1.60 -2.61 -5.40
C GLY A 46 0.86 -1.84 -6.48
N THR A 47 1.52 -0.94 -7.22
CA THR A 47 0.87 -0.02 -8.17
C THR A 47 0.00 -0.78 -9.18
N SER A 48 0.56 -1.80 -9.85
CA SER A 48 -0.20 -2.57 -10.86
C SER A 48 -1.37 -3.34 -10.25
N SER A 49 -1.19 -3.95 -9.08
CA SER A 49 -2.25 -4.67 -8.37
C SER A 49 -3.39 -3.74 -7.96
N PHE A 50 -3.07 -2.57 -7.43
CA PHE A 50 -4.05 -1.56 -7.06
C PHE A 50 -4.81 -1.03 -8.29
N SER A 51 -4.09 -0.65 -9.35
CA SER A 51 -4.69 -0.14 -10.59
C SER A 51 -5.58 -1.19 -11.27
N ALA A 52 -5.18 -2.45 -11.31
CA ALA A 52 -5.99 -3.52 -11.89
C ALA A 52 -7.30 -3.74 -11.13
N GLN A 53 -7.28 -3.62 -9.80
CA GLN A 53 -8.46 -3.88 -8.96
C GLN A 53 -9.39 -2.66 -8.83
N HIS A 54 -8.82 -1.46 -8.75
CA HIS A 54 -9.55 -0.24 -8.38
C HIS A 54 -9.59 0.81 -9.50
N GLY A 55 -8.80 0.67 -10.55
CA GLY A 55 -8.74 1.64 -11.65
C GLY A 55 -8.50 3.06 -11.14
N SER A 56 -9.26 4.02 -11.67
CA SER A 56 -9.26 5.42 -11.28
C SER A 56 -10.37 5.78 -10.27
N ARG A 57 -10.92 4.80 -9.54
CA ARG A 57 -12.00 5.07 -8.57
C ARG A 57 -11.51 6.01 -7.47
N GLY A 58 -12.28 7.07 -7.22
CA GLY A 58 -11.94 8.08 -6.22
C GLY A 58 -11.89 7.52 -4.79
N SER A 59 -12.89 6.71 -4.39
CA SER A 59 -13.00 6.22 -3.01
C SER A 59 -11.77 5.42 -2.51
N PRO A 60 -11.26 4.40 -3.23
CA PRO A 60 -10.02 3.71 -2.82
C PRO A 60 -8.80 4.64 -2.75
N THR A 61 -8.70 5.60 -3.66
CA THR A 61 -7.62 6.59 -3.69
C THR A 61 -7.69 7.51 -2.46
N SER A 62 -8.88 7.98 -2.10
CA SER A 62 -9.09 8.78 -0.88
C SER A 62 -8.77 8.00 0.39
N THR A 63 -9.08 6.71 0.45
CA THR A 63 -8.71 5.86 1.60
C THR A 63 -7.20 5.75 1.73
N LEU A 64 -6.45 5.57 0.64
CA LEU A 64 -4.98 5.50 0.68
C LEU A 64 -4.33 6.76 1.25
N ALA A 65 -4.92 7.94 1.01
CA ALA A 65 -4.37 9.21 1.50
C ALA A 65 -4.18 9.24 3.03
N ASN A 66 -5.02 8.50 3.78
CA ASN A 66 -4.92 8.39 5.24
C ASN A 66 -3.67 7.62 5.73
N TYR A 67 -3.01 6.88 4.83
CA TYR A 67 -1.89 6.01 5.13
C TYR A 67 -0.58 6.49 4.48
N LEU A 68 -0.59 7.66 3.85
CA LEU A 68 0.54 8.19 3.09
C LEU A 68 1.71 8.56 4.00
N LEU A 69 2.90 8.04 3.69
CA LEU A 69 4.16 8.47 4.29
C LEU A 69 4.88 9.52 3.44
N GLY A 70 4.61 9.55 2.13
CA GLY A 70 5.19 10.51 1.19
C GLY A 70 5.71 9.86 -0.09
N PRO A 71 6.40 10.62 -0.95
CA PRO A 71 6.94 10.10 -2.20
C PRO A 71 8.05 9.07 -1.96
N LEU A 72 8.15 8.09 -2.85
CA LEU A 72 9.26 7.16 -2.88
C LEU A 72 10.55 7.92 -3.23
N ILE A 73 11.41 8.10 -2.25
CA ILE A 73 12.74 8.67 -2.50
C ILE A 73 13.59 7.63 -3.21
N LYS A 74 14.05 7.99 -4.41
CA LYS A 74 15.10 7.28 -5.15
C LYS A 74 16.43 7.84 -4.65
N GLY A 75 17.16 7.00 -3.91
CA GLY A 75 18.59 7.21 -3.66
C GLY A 75 19.39 6.74 -4.86
#